data_AF-A0A946VGY1-F1
#
_entry.id   AF-A0A946VGY1-F1
#
_cell.length_a   1.000
_cell.length_b   1.000
_cell.length_c   1.000
_cell.angle_alpha   90.00
_cell.angle_beta   90.00
_cell.angle_gamma   90.00
#
_symmetry.space_group_name_H-M   'P 1'
#
loop_
_entity.id
_entity.type
_entity.pdbx_description
1 polymer ?
#
loop_
_entity_poly.entity_id
_entity_poly.type
_entity_poly.pdbx_seq_one_letter_code
_entity_poly.pdbx_strand_id
1 'polypeptide(L)'
;MPNLISLSYRTSRVQEEPWNIVVGNRCIEQSFIKGNYPKDIILSRARSCIDENVKYELLTFNCEHFARYAHGLPIESIQVKRAIYGAVLGAASCVLLPKLTVTRFAIMATAGAVTSLRRSLHKL
;
A
#
# COMPACT_ATOMS: atom_id res chain seq x y z
N MET A 1 16.67 -11.82 15.92
CA MET A 1 15.76 -10.75 15.43
C MET A 1 14.34 -11.27 15.51
N PRO A 2 13.35 -10.43 15.84
CA PRO A 2 11.95 -10.88 15.88
C PRO A 2 11.44 -11.20 14.47
N ASN A 3 10.49 -12.13 14.39
CA ASN A 3 9.73 -12.40 13.17
C ASN A 3 8.68 -11.29 12.94
N LEU A 4 8.36 -11.06 11.68
CA LEU A 4 7.26 -10.21 11.23
C LEU A 4 6.10 -11.06 10.76
N ILE A 5 4.87 -10.71 11.13
CA ILE A 5 3.68 -11.25 10.49
C ILE A 5 3.43 -10.38 9.24
N SER A 6 3.64 -10.94 8.06
CA SER A 6 3.60 -10.21 6.79
C SER A 6 2.42 -10.67 5.92
N LEU A 7 1.79 -9.72 5.22
CA LEU A 7 0.95 -9.98 4.05
C LEU A 7 1.52 -9.19 2.87
N SER A 8 2.00 -9.88 1.85
CA SER A 8 2.64 -9.25 0.70
C SER A 8 2.26 -9.94 -0.61
N TYR A 9 2.42 -9.22 -1.72
CA TYR A 9 2.29 -9.78 -3.05
C TYR A 9 3.27 -10.94 -3.31
N ARG A 10 4.48 -10.93 -2.70
CA ARG A 10 5.50 -11.96 -2.88
C ARG A 10 5.06 -13.32 -2.32
N THR A 11 4.43 -13.31 -1.15
CA THR A 11 4.02 -14.54 -0.44
C THR A 11 2.59 -14.96 -0.80
N SER A 12 1.78 -14.01 -1.28
CA SER A 12 0.36 -14.16 -1.61
C SER A 12 -0.53 -14.64 -0.45
N ARG A 13 0.03 -14.74 0.76
CA ARG A 13 -0.63 -15.22 1.98
C ARG A 13 -0.02 -14.57 3.21
N VAL A 14 -0.74 -14.60 4.33
CA VAL A 14 -0.21 -14.18 5.62
C VAL A 14 0.75 -15.24 6.17
N GLN A 15 1.94 -14.84 6.61
CA GLN A 15 2.91 -15.74 7.23
C GLN A 15 3.86 -14.99 8.17
N GLU A 16 4.45 -15.71 9.14
CA GLU A 16 5.58 -15.20 9.91
C GLU A 16 6.89 -15.35 9.12
N GLU A 17 7.65 -14.26 9.00
CA GLU A 17 8.90 -14.22 8.26
C GLU A 17 10.01 -13.52 9.05
N PRO A 18 11.27 -13.94 8.90
CA PRO A 18 12.39 -13.23 9.51
C PRO A 18 12.48 -11.78 9.00
N TRP A 19 12.71 -10.82 9.90
CA TRP A 19 12.81 -9.40 9.57
C TRP A 19 13.76 -9.11 8.40
N ASN A 20 14.94 -9.73 8.39
CA ASN A 20 15.96 -9.57 7.35
C ASN A 20 15.49 -10.05 5.96
N ILE A 21 14.57 -11.02 5.89
CA ILE A 21 13.99 -11.48 4.63
C ILE A 21 12.92 -10.50 4.12
N VAL A 22 12.08 -9.99 5.02
CA VAL A 22 11.00 -9.05 4.67
C VAL A 22 11.53 -7.68 4.33
N VAL A 23 12.57 -7.21 5.02
CA VAL A 23 13.14 -5.87 4.81
C VAL A 23 14.30 -5.92 3.81
N GLY A 24 15.24 -6.84 3.99
CA GLY A 24 16.51 -6.86 3.25
C GLY A 24 17.26 -5.54 3.41
N ASN A 25 17.72 -4.98 2.28
CA ASN A 25 18.45 -3.70 2.22
C ASN A 25 17.54 -2.51 1.86
N ARG A 26 16.22 -2.63 2.04
CA ARG A 26 15.26 -1.56 1.70
C ARG A 26 15.14 -0.54 2.82
N CYS A 27 14.95 0.73 2.45
CA CYS A 27 14.52 1.75 3.39
C CYS A 27 13.10 1.43 3.87
N ILE A 28 12.88 1.51 5.19
CA ILE A 28 11.59 1.27 5.82
C ILE A 28 10.95 2.59 6.21
N GLU A 29 9.68 2.74 5.92
CA GLU A 29 8.84 3.77 6.51
C GLU A 29 7.94 3.12 7.57
N GLN A 30 8.01 3.61 8.80
CA GLN A 30 7.14 3.16 9.87
C GLN A 30 5.86 4.00 9.86
N SER A 31 4.72 3.37 9.58
CA SER A 31 3.42 4.00 9.73
C SER A 31 2.86 3.73 11.12
N PHE A 32 2.25 4.76 11.72
CA PHE A 32 1.58 4.64 13.02
C PHE A 32 0.08 4.51 12.78
N ILE A 33 -0.43 3.28 12.92
CA ILE A 33 -1.87 3.02 12.87
C ILE A 33 -2.42 3.02 14.31
N LYS A 34 -3.20 4.05 14.64
CA LYS A 34 -3.91 4.11 15.91
C LYS A 34 -5.12 3.17 15.85
N GLY A 35 -4.98 1.98 16.43
CA GLY A 35 -6.02 0.97 16.52
C GLY A 35 -6.79 1.01 17.84
N ASN A 36 -7.81 0.17 17.93
CA ASN A 36 -8.68 0.08 19.12
C ASN A 36 -8.25 -1.03 20.10
N TYR A 37 -7.25 -1.83 19.72
CA TYR A 37 -6.86 -3.04 20.47
C TYR A 37 -5.47 -2.95 21.09
N PRO A 38 -5.25 -3.63 22.23
CA PRO A 38 -3.91 -3.81 22.80
C PRO A 38 -3.06 -4.75 21.94
N LYS A 39 -1.73 -4.71 22.14
CA LYS A 39 -0.74 -5.37 21.26
C LYS A 39 -0.94 -6.87 21.13
N ASP A 40 -1.27 -7.55 22.22
CA ASP A 40 -1.54 -8.98 22.29
C ASP A 40 -2.74 -9.38 21.41
N ILE A 41 -3.81 -8.58 21.45
CA ILE A 41 -4.99 -8.79 20.60
C ILE A 41 -4.65 -8.52 19.12
N ILE A 42 -3.87 -7.48 18.83
CA ILE A 42 -3.40 -7.19 17.46
C ILE A 42 -2.61 -8.38 16.90
N LEU A 43 -1.67 -8.93 17.67
CA LEU A 43 -0.87 -10.09 17.26
C LEU A 43 -1.72 -11.35 17.10
N SER A 44 -2.68 -11.58 18.00
CA SER A 44 -3.62 -12.71 17.90
C SER A 44 -4.45 -12.65 16.63
N ARG A 45 -5.03 -11.48 16.31
CA ARG A 45 -5.78 -11.25 15.07
C ARG A 45 -4.92 -11.40 13.83
N ALA A 46 -3.68 -10.90 13.86
CA ALA A 46 -2.76 -11.07 12.74
C ALA A 46 -2.42 -12.55 12.48
N ARG A 47 -2.29 -13.35 13.54
CA ARG A 47 -2.04 -14.81 13.46
C ARG A 47 -3.27 -15.60 13.01
N SER A 48 -4.48 -15.20 13.39
CA SER A 48 -5.68 -15.89 12.90
C SER A 48 -5.79 -15.85 11.37
N CYS A 49 -5.26 -14.81 10.72
CA CYS A 49 -5.19 -14.76 9.26
C CYS A 49 -4.24 -15.82 8.64
N ILE A 50 -3.25 -16.30 9.41
CA ILE A 50 -2.40 -17.44 9.00
C ILE A 50 -3.24 -18.72 9.06
N ASP A 51 -3.95 -18.93 10.17
CA ASP A 51 -4.79 -20.11 10.39
C ASP A 51 -5.95 -20.19 9.36
N GLU A 52 -6.54 -19.05 9.03
CA GLU A 52 -7.58 -18.89 8.01
C GLU A 52 -7.04 -18.95 6.57
N ASN A 53 -5.71 -19.05 6.38
CA ASN A 53 -5.03 -19.07 5.08
C ASN A 53 -5.44 -17.89 4.17
N VAL A 54 -5.51 -16.70 4.76
CA VAL A 54 -5.94 -15.48 4.07
C VAL A 54 -4.98 -15.16 2.92
N LYS A 55 -5.56 -14.94 1.74
CA LYS A 55 -4.81 -14.63 0.51
C LYS A 55 -4.71 -13.14 0.28
N TYR A 56 -3.61 -12.74 -0.35
CA TYR A 56 -3.43 -11.38 -0.83
C TYR A 56 -4.35 -11.12 -2.03
N GLU A 57 -5.16 -10.08 -1.93
CA GLU A 57 -5.95 -9.58 -3.05
C GLU A 57 -5.79 -8.06 -3.15
N LEU A 58 -5.30 -7.58 -4.30
CA LEU A 58 -4.88 -6.18 -4.47
C LEU A 58 -6.00 -5.17 -4.14
N LEU A 59 -7.24 -5.49 -4.54
CA LEU A 59 -8.39 -4.58 -4.44
C LEU A 59 -9.23 -4.77 -3.18
N THR A 60 -9.22 -5.97 -2.60
CA THR A 60 -10.18 -6.42 -1.58
C THR A 60 -9.49 -6.71 -0.24
N PHE A 61 -8.29 -7.28 -0.23
CA PHE A 61 -7.56 -7.62 0.99
C PHE A 61 -6.03 -7.59 0.78
N ASN A 62 -5.47 -6.36 0.76
CA ASN A 62 -4.06 -6.11 0.57
C ASN A 62 -3.34 -5.82 1.90
N CYS A 63 -2.08 -5.37 1.84
CA CYS A 63 -1.28 -5.08 3.03
C CYS A 63 -1.88 -3.99 3.94
N GLU A 64 -2.50 -2.94 3.38
CA GLU A 64 -3.18 -1.90 4.16
C GLU A 64 -4.43 -2.47 4.84
N HIS A 65 -5.22 -3.27 4.13
CA HIS A 65 -6.40 -3.95 4.68
C HIS A 65 -6.04 -4.88 5.84
N PHE A 66 -4.99 -5.68 5.68
CA PHE A 66 -4.49 -6.56 6.72
C PHE A 66 -4.07 -5.80 7.97
N ALA A 67 -3.30 -4.72 7.82
CA ALA A 67 -2.88 -3.89 8.96
C ALA A 67 -4.10 -3.27 9.67
N ARG A 68 -5.09 -2.77 8.92
CA ARG A 68 -6.33 -2.23 9.50
C ARG A 68 -7.15 -3.29 10.22
N TYR A 69 -7.30 -4.48 9.63
CA TYR A 69 -7.99 -5.61 10.23
C TYR A 69 -7.35 -6.01 11.57
N ALA A 70 -6.01 -6.15 11.61
CA ALA A 70 -5.29 -6.50 12.83
C ALA A 70 -5.51 -5.45 13.94
N HIS A 71 -5.57 -4.16 13.56
CA HIS A 71 -5.83 -3.03 14.46
C HIS A 71 -7.31 -2.82 14.85
N GLY A 72 -8.24 -3.63 14.33
CA GLY A 72 -9.67 -3.52 14.62
C GLY A 72 -10.34 -2.32 13.95
N LEU A 73 -9.78 -1.85 12.84
CA LEU A 73 -10.31 -0.72 12.08
C LEU A 73 -11.14 -1.23 10.90
N PRO A 74 -12.14 -0.44 10.42
CA PRO A 74 -12.88 -0.78 9.21
C PRO A 74 -11.94 -1.01 8.03
N ILE A 75 -12.15 -2.07 7.27
CA ILE A 75 -11.35 -2.38 6.08
C ILE A 75 -11.74 -1.41 4.97
N GLU A 76 -10.99 -0.31 4.86
CA GLU A 76 -11.13 0.68 3.80
C GLU A 76 -9.77 0.86 3.13
N SER A 77 -9.72 0.84 1.80
CA SER A 77 -8.49 1.13 1.06
C SER A 77 -8.43 2.61 0.70
N ILE A 78 -7.46 3.35 1.23
CA ILE A 78 -7.16 4.69 0.71
C ILE A 78 -6.46 4.57 -0.66
N GLN A 79 -5.68 3.52 -0.87
CA GLN A 79 -4.95 3.28 -2.13
C GLN A 79 -5.87 2.90 -3.29
N VAL A 80 -6.82 1.97 -3.09
CA VAL A 80 -7.82 1.64 -4.12
C VAL A 80 -8.77 2.82 -4.36
N LYS A 81 -9.16 3.57 -3.31
CA LYS A 81 -9.90 4.82 -3.47
C LYS A 81 -9.12 5.80 -4.36
N ARG A 82 -7.84 6.05 -4.11
CA ARG A 82 -7.01 6.96 -4.94
C ARG A 82 -6.84 6.47 -6.38
N ALA A 83 -6.67 5.16 -6.60
CA ALA A 83 -6.58 4.57 -7.94
C ALA A 83 -7.92 4.67 -8.70
N ILE A 84 -9.05 4.39 -8.05
CA ILE A 84 -10.39 4.51 -8.63
C ILE A 84 -10.73 5.99 -8.89
N TYR A 85 -10.53 6.88 -7.92
CA TYR A 85 -10.73 8.33 -8.13
C TYR A 85 -9.82 8.86 -9.24
N GLY A 86 -8.56 8.41 -9.30
CA GLY A 86 -7.64 8.76 -10.38
C GLY A 86 -8.08 8.24 -11.75
N ALA A 87 -8.61 7.01 -11.82
CA ALA A 87 -9.11 6.41 -13.07
C ALA A 87 -10.40 7.09 -13.56
N VAL A 88 -11.33 7.40 -12.65
CA VAL A 88 -12.58 8.09 -12.99
C VAL A 88 -12.31 9.53 -13.45
N LEU A 89 -11.45 10.27 -12.75
CA LEU A 89 -11.03 11.61 -13.17
C LEU A 89 -10.25 11.59 -14.49
N GLY A 90 -9.37 10.60 -14.67
CA GLY A 90 -8.63 10.40 -15.92
C GLY A 90 -9.54 10.13 -17.11
N ALA A 91 -10.51 9.21 -16.96
CA ALA A 91 -11.47 8.88 -18.01
C ALA A 91 -12.38 10.06 -18.38
N ALA A 92 -12.87 10.82 -17.39
CA ALA A 92 -13.66 12.03 -17.64
C ALA A 92 -12.87 13.09 -18.40
N SER A 93 -11.58 13.26 -18.08
CA SER A 93 -10.70 14.21 -18.79
C SER A 93 -10.44 13.82 -20.25
N CYS A 94 -10.33 12.51 -20.55
CA CYS A 94 -10.15 12.00 -21.90
C CYS A 94 -11.41 12.16 -22.77
N VAL A 95 -12.61 12.12 -22.17
CA VAL A 95 -13.88 12.30 -22.90
C VAL A 95 -14.20 13.78 -23.14
N LEU A 96 -13.86 14.68 -22.21
CA LEU A 96 -14.14 16.11 -22.33
C LEU A 96 -13.14 16.88 -23.21
N LEU A 97 -11.94 16.35 -23.45
CA LEU A 97 -10.91 17.01 -24.26
C LEU A 97 -10.42 16.09 -25.40
N PRO A 98 -11.21 15.92 -26.48
CA PRO A 98 -10.86 15.01 -27.58
C PRO A 98 -9.63 15.45 -28.40
N LYS A 99 -9.04 16.62 -28.11
CA LYS A 99 -7.89 17.20 -28.83
C LYS A 99 -6.70 17.55 -27.92
N LEU A 100 -6.55 16.90 -26.77
CA LEU A 100 -5.30 16.98 -26.01
C LEU A 100 -4.38 15.82 -26.41
N THR A 101 -3.72 16.00 -27.54
CA THR A 101 -2.78 15.05 -28.13
C THR A 101 -1.78 14.55 -27.08
N VAL A 102 -1.68 13.24 -26.99
CA VAL A 102 -0.87 12.37 -26.10
C VAL A 102 0.51 12.95 -25.72
N THR A 103 1.10 13.79 -26.55
CA THR A 103 2.37 14.49 -26.37
C THR A 103 2.44 15.37 -25.11
N ARG A 104 1.35 15.99 -24.65
CA ARG A 104 1.40 16.86 -23.44
C ARG A 104 1.31 16.09 -22.12
N PHE A 105 0.68 14.92 -22.10
CA PHE A 105 0.66 14.06 -20.90
C PHE A 105 2.04 13.44 -20.62
N ALA A 106 2.83 13.13 -21.65
CA ALA A 106 4.21 12.66 -21.48
C ALA A 106 5.12 13.74 -20.85
N ILE A 107 4.87 15.02 -21.15
CA ILE A 107 5.66 16.15 -20.61
C ILE A 107 5.27 16.46 -19.15
N MET A 108 3.99 16.30 -18.75
CA MET A 108 3.61 16.44 -17.34
C MET A 108 4.05 15.26 -16.46
N ALA A 109 4.06 14.03 -17.00
CA ALA A 109 4.53 12.85 -16.26
C ALA A 109 6.03 12.94 -15.93
N THR A 110 6.84 13.51 -16.84
CA THR A 110 8.28 13.71 -16.62
C THR A 110 8.58 14.87 -15.67
N ALA A 111 7.83 15.98 -15.73
CA ALA A 111 7.99 17.09 -14.78
C ALA A 111 7.63 16.71 -13.32
N GLY A 112 6.63 15.85 -13.13
CA GLY A 112 6.29 15.28 -11.81
C GLY A 112 7.37 14.35 -11.27
N ALA A 113 8.00 13.55 -12.14
CA ALA A 113 9.10 12.66 -11.74
C ALA A 113 10.36 13.45 -11.32
N VAL A 114 10.71 14.53 -12.02
CA VAL A 114 11.90 15.33 -11.72
C VAL A 114 11.75 16.13 -10.42
N THR A 115 10.57 16.66 -10.13
CA THR A 115 10.32 17.39 -8.87
C THR A 115 10.29 16.47 -7.65
N SER A 116 9.81 15.22 -7.81
CA SER A 116 9.86 14.20 -6.75
C SER A 116 11.29 13.71 -6.49
N LEU A 117 12.11 13.56 -7.53
CA LEU A 117 13.53 13.17 -7.40
C LEU A 117 14.37 14.28 -6.73
N ARG A 118 14.12 15.55 -7.05
CA ARG A 118 14.82 16.71 -6.45
C ARG A 118 14.51 16.89 -4.96
N ARG A 119 13.31 16.53 -4.51
CA ARG A 119 12.93 16.60 -3.09
C ARG A 119 13.56 15.49 -2.24
N SER A 120 13.93 14.37 -2.88
CA SER A 120 14.64 13.26 -2.23
C SER A 120 16.13 13.55 -2.01
N LEU A 121 16.76 14.35 -2.88
CA LEU A 121 18.19 14.69 -2.78
C LEU A 121 18.53 15.80 -1.77
N HIS A 122 17.55 16.62 -1.36
CA HIS A 122 17.75 17.68 -0.34
C HIS A 122 17.52 17.23 1.10
N LYS A 123 17.26 15.93 1.33
CA LYS A 123 17.07 15.33 2.66
C LYS A 123 18.17 14.32 3.05
N LEU A 124 19.28 14.32 2.30
CA LEU A 124 20.54 13.66 2.68
C LEU A 124 21.48 14.69 3.31
#